data_AF-A0A246JMC5-F1
#
_entry.id   AF-A0A246JMC5-F1
#
_cell.length_a   1.000
_cell.length_b   1.000
_cell.length_c   1.000
_cell.angle_alpha   90.00
_cell.angle_beta   90.00
_cell.angle_gamma   90.00
#
_symmetry.space_group_name_H-M   'P 1'
#
loop_
_entity.id
_entity.type
_entity.pdbx_description
1 polymer ?
#
loop_
_entity_poly.entity_id
_entity_poly.type
_entity_poly.pdbx_seq_one_letter_code
_entity_poly.pdbx_strand_id
1 'polypeptide(L)'
;MIERLLPFPCRRVAATLFLAAMVLPSQAANPSPKAQPPAVRPVAAPAVTVPALVAPTSAAPASAAAQATPGPAADVPIKGHAMAIGGALKADNDEVWNRLIALAGGRGARFVVFGTAAEDPEASAKQVVEQLQRRGAIAEALPVAPKFSWVDLNKVVRDAALIAKVRGAKGIFFTGGSQERIVDVLYPEGRPTPMLDAIWDVYRRGGVVAGTSAGAAIMSTVMFRDAPSVISILKGKWEEGKQIDRGLGFVGPKLFVDQHFLKRGRFGRMVPLMLAKGYQLGLGVDENSAAVIRGDEVEIVGHKGALLVDLSEASSDRALGVFNLKQAKLTYLDHGDRMNLATRGVTPSAVKLRGQKLEPGAPDYKPYYTLPQFYTDMLGDSTISTAMSILIDSVQPEVRGLSFEAAPKAGDSLADLGFLFRLYKGPGSVGWSTDELGPEDYTVVNLYLDVTPVRMPLPLFGAWPGDKRPIKGAAPEEPPAGERPQQQ
;
A
#
# COMPACT_ATOMS: atom_id res chain seq x y z
N MET A 1 64.91 21.61 -13.15
CA MET A 1 65.08 20.25 -12.58
C MET A 1 63.81 19.97 -11.79
N ILE A 2 62.69 19.50 -12.34
CA ILE A 2 62.38 18.22 -13.00
C ILE A 2 63.01 17.02 -12.28
N GLU A 3 62.21 16.36 -11.45
CA GLU A 3 62.33 14.92 -11.21
C GLU A 3 60.95 14.27 -11.42
N ARG A 4 60.99 13.19 -12.19
CA ARG A 4 59.84 12.51 -12.82
C ARG A 4 59.34 11.37 -11.94
N LEU A 5 58.01 11.28 -11.85
CA LEU A 5 57.26 10.10 -11.43
C LEU A 5 57.38 8.97 -12.48
N LEU A 6 57.49 7.73 -11.99
CA LEU A 6 57.29 6.48 -12.75
C LEU A 6 56.17 5.64 -12.08
N PRO A 7 55.36 4.87 -12.85
CA PRO A 7 54.17 4.18 -12.36
C PRO A 7 54.34 2.65 -12.20
N PHE A 8 53.48 2.02 -11.41
CA PHE A 8 53.27 0.55 -11.33
C PHE A 8 51.78 0.25 -11.05
N PRO A 9 51.24 -0.95 -11.39
CA PRO A 9 50.11 -1.05 -12.31
C PRO A 9 48.86 -1.72 -11.72
N CYS A 10 47.74 -1.52 -12.43
CA CYS A 10 46.44 -2.19 -12.25
C CYS A 10 46.54 -3.73 -12.25
N ARG A 11 45.98 -4.36 -11.22
CA ARG A 11 45.57 -5.77 -11.25
C ARG A 11 44.14 -5.88 -11.77
N ARG A 12 43.96 -6.48 -12.95
CA ARG A 12 42.70 -7.08 -13.41
C ARG A 12 42.72 -8.57 -13.06
N VAL A 13 41.70 -9.03 -12.34
CA VAL A 13 41.45 -10.45 -12.08
C VAL A 13 40.51 -10.95 -13.18
N ALA A 14 41.00 -11.88 -13.99
CA ALA A 14 40.20 -12.64 -14.95
C ALA A 14 39.65 -13.88 -14.23
N ALA A 15 38.32 -14.05 -14.24
CA ALA A 15 37.66 -15.28 -13.81
C ALA A 15 37.24 -16.06 -15.06
N THR A 16 37.92 -17.17 -15.31
CA THR A 16 37.64 -18.14 -16.36
C THR A 16 36.49 -19.04 -15.91
N LEU A 17 35.33 -18.99 -16.58
CA LEU A 17 34.25 -19.97 -16.42
C LEU A 17 34.42 -21.08 -17.48
N PHE A 18 34.64 -22.31 -17.02
CA PHE A 18 34.56 -23.53 -17.82
C PHE A 18 33.08 -23.88 -18.06
N LEU A 19 32.66 -23.94 -19.32
CA LEU A 19 31.37 -24.52 -19.72
C LEU A 19 31.65 -25.84 -20.45
N ALA A 20 31.34 -26.97 -19.80
CA ALA A 20 31.46 -28.29 -20.41
C ALA A 20 30.18 -28.59 -21.21
N ALA A 21 30.32 -28.71 -22.54
CA ALA A 21 29.25 -29.19 -23.42
C ALA A 21 29.31 -30.72 -23.50
N MET A 22 28.25 -31.40 -23.08
CA MET A 22 28.00 -32.80 -23.45
C MET A 22 26.89 -32.86 -24.48
N VAL A 23 27.26 -33.27 -25.69
CA VAL A 23 26.38 -33.61 -26.81
C VAL A 23 26.18 -35.12 -26.80
N LEU A 24 24.93 -35.57 -26.80
CA LEU A 24 24.55 -36.96 -27.13
C LEU A 24 23.38 -36.95 -28.14
N PRO A 25 23.28 -37.97 -29.02
CA PRO A 25 22.68 -37.82 -30.34
C PRO A 25 21.17 -38.09 -30.37
N SER A 26 20.52 -37.40 -31.32
CA SER A 26 19.12 -37.58 -31.73
C SER A 26 18.96 -38.85 -32.58
N GLN A 27 18.04 -39.74 -32.20
CA GLN A 27 17.47 -40.76 -33.08
C GLN A 27 16.01 -40.43 -33.41
N ALA A 28 15.72 -40.47 -34.71
CA ALA A 28 14.40 -40.27 -35.29
C ALA A 28 13.56 -41.55 -35.24
N ALA A 29 12.25 -41.41 -35.03
CA ALA A 29 11.25 -42.42 -35.35
C ALA A 29 9.93 -41.75 -35.79
N ASN A 30 9.27 -42.41 -36.74
CA ASN A 30 8.26 -41.93 -37.69
C ASN A 30 6.90 -41.49 -37.12
N PRO A 31 6.11 -40.68 -37.89
CA PRO A 31 4.76 -40.30 -37.53
C PRO A 31 3.73 -41.40 -37.88
N SER A 32 2.68 -41.51 -37.08
CA SER A 32 1.49 -42.32 -37.34
C SER A 32 0.21 -41.49 -37.12
N PRO A 33 -0.93 -41.88 -37.73
CA PRO A 33 -1.72 -40.97 -38.57
C PRO A 33 -2.84 -40.21 -37.86
N LYS A 34 -3.24 -39.10 -38.51
CA LYS A 34 -4.34 -38.20 -38.19
C LYS A 34 -5.67 -38.93 -37.97
N ALA A 35 -6.29 -38.73 -36.80
CA ALA A 35 -7.69 -39.02 -36.56
C ALA A 35 -8.55 -37.78 -36.87
N GLN A 36 -9.53 -37.94 -37.76
CA GLN A 36 -10.55 -36.93 -38.06
C GLN A 36 -11.59 -36.84 -36.92
N PRO A 37 -12.10 -35.64 -36.58
CA PRO A 37 -13.26 -35.52 -35.71
C PRO A 37 -14.56 -35.87 -36.48
N PRO A 38 -15.55 -36.51 -35.83
CA PRO A 38 -16.79 -36.90 -36.49
C PRO A 38 -17.71 -35.69 -36.75
N ALA A 39 -18.41 -35.76 -37.87
CA ALA A 39 -19.40 -34.78 -38.33
C ALA A 39 -20.62 -34.70 -37.39
N VAL A 40 -20.96 -33.48 -36.98
CA VAL A 40 -22.20 -33.17 -36.24
C VAL A 40 -23.34 -33.05 -37.24
N ARG A 41 -24.36 -33.90 -37.11
CA ARG A 41 -25.63 -33.80 -37.84
C ARG A 41 -26.51 -32.69 -37.24
N PRO A 42 -27.24 -31.92 -38.06
CA PRO A 42 -28.14 -30.88 -37.56
C PRO A 42 -29.41 -31.52 -36.98
N VAL A 43 -29.73 -31.18 -35.73
CA VAL A 43 -31.01 -31.53 -35.10
C VAL A 43 -32.02 -30.43 -35.42
N ALA A 44 -33.16 -30.85 -35.95
CA ALA A 44 -34.27 -30.02 -36.37
C ALA A 44 -34.93 -29.27 -35.20
N ALA A 45 -35.31 -28.02 -35.46
CA ALA A 45 -36.16 -27.21 -34.60
C ALA A 45 -37.62 -27.70 -34.63
N PRO A 46 -38.37 -27.63 -33.51
CA PRO A 46 -39.82 -27.59 -33.57
C PRO A 46 -40.36 -26.17 -33.33
N ALA A 47 -41.22 -25.80 -34.27
CA ALA A 47 -42.36 -24.89 -34.23
C ALA A 47 -42.52 -23.89 -33.06
N VAL A 48 -42.53 -22.61 -33.44
CA VAL A 48 -43.08 -21.50 -32.66
C VAL A 48 -44.61 -21.60 -32.63
N THR A 49 -45.17 -21.87 -31.46
CA THR A 49 -46.58 -21.57 -31.14
C THR A 49 -46.63 -20.31 -30.29
N VAL A 50 -47.32 -19.30 -30.79
CA VAL A 50 -47.63 -18.06 -30.05
C VAL A 50 -48.94 -18.25 -29.29
N PRO A 51 -48.97 -18.04 -27.96
CA PRO A 51 -50.20 -17.66 -27.28
C PRO A 51 -50.10 -16.22 -26.72
N ALA A 52 -51.26 -15.58 -26.84
CA ALA A 52 -51.69 -14.27 -26.39
C ALA A 52 -51.03 -13.69 -25.12
N LEU A 53 -50.80 -12.36 -25.17
CA LEU A 53 -50.55 -11.51 -24.02
C LEU A 53 -51.64 -11.67 -22.97
N VAL A 54 -51.25 -12.10 -21.78
CA VAL A 54 -51.95 -11.80 -20.53
C VAL A 54 -50.91 -11.18 -19.61
N ALA A 55 -51.12 -9.91 -19.24
CA ALA A 55 -50.29 -9.22 -18.27
C ALA A 55 -50.57 -9.74 -16.85
N PRO A 56 -49.53 -9.97 -16.04
CA PRO A 56 -49.66 -9.84 -14.60
C PRO A 56 -48.68 -8.78 -14.05
N THR A 57 -49.29 -7.77 -13.44
CA THR A 57 -48.92 -7.17 -12.15
C THR A 57 -47.50 -7.38 -11.61
N SER A 58 -46.84 -6.24 -11.39
CA SER A 58 -45.58 -6.05 -10.68
C SER A 58 -45.49 -6.83 -9.36
N ALA A 59 -44.49 -7.71 -9.27
CA ALA A 59 -43.91 -8.14 -8.00
C ALA A 59 -42.39 -7.99 -8.12
N ALA A 60 -41.82 -7.06 -7.34
CA ALA A 60 -40.39 -6.87 -7.22
C ALA A 60 -39.74 -8.13 -6.62
N PRO A 61 -38.60 -8.62 -7.13
CA PRO A 61 -37.88 -9.67 -6.45
C PRO A 61 -37.21 -9.10 -5.20
N ALA A 62 -37.51 -9.71 -4.06
CA ALA A 62 -36.90 -9.42 -2.77
C ALA A 62 -35.38 -9.54 -2.88
N SER A 63 -34.69 -8.44 -2.54
CA SER A 63 -33.26 -8.43 -2.28
C SER A 63 -32.95 -9.42 -1.17
N ALA A 64 -32.23 -10.50 -1.50
CA ALA A 64 -31.56 -11.31 -0.50
C ALA A 64 -30.42 -10.45 0.08
N ALA A 65 -30.76 -9.69 1.13
CA ALA A 65 -29.80 -8.97 1.94
C ALA A 65 -28.79 -9.98 2.49
N ALA A 66 -27.52 -9.84 2.07
CA ALA A 66 -26.41 -10.48 2.75
C ALA A 66 -26.48 -10.09 4.23
N GLN A 67 -26.75 -11.07 5.08
CA GLN A 67 -26.80 -10.87 6.52
C GLN A 67 -25.40 -10.48 6.98
N ALA A 68 -25.24 -9.21 7.32
CA ALA A 68 -24.07 -8.71 8.02
C ALA A 68 -23.99 -9.42 9.37
N THR A 69 -22.94 -10.21 9.58
CA THR A 69 -22.60 -10.74 10.89
C THR A 69 -22.40 -9.56 11.86
N PRO A 70 -23.05 -9.52 13.03
CA PRO A 70 -22.82 -8.43 13.98
C PRO A 70 -21.39 -8.53 14.49
N GLY A 71 -20.57 -7.52 14.20
CA GLY A 71 -19.32 -7.28 14.93
C GLY A 71 -19.63 -6.97 16.41
N PRO A 72 -18.62 -7.04 17.30
CA PRO A 72 -18.82 -6.79 18.72
C PRO A 72 -19.45 -5.40 18.95
N ALA A 73 -20.39 -5.36 19.89
CA ALA A 73 -21.32 -4.28 20.20
C ALA A 73 -20.77 -2.85 20.00
N ALA A 74 -21.58 -2.03 19.35
CA ALA A 74 -21.47 -0.58 19.35
C ALA A 74 -21.52 -0.02 20.80
N ASP A 75 -20.86 1.13 20.98
CA ASP A 75 -20.95 2.06 22.12
C ASP A 75 -20.09 1.81 23.38
N VAL A 76 -18.89 1.23 23.23
CA VAL A 76 -17.81 1.55 24.17
C VAL A 76 -16.91 2.62 23.53
N PRO A 77 -16.90 3.87 24.03
CA PRO A 77 -15.99 4.90 23.54
C PRO A 77 -14.54 4.42 23.60
N ILE A 78 -13.91 4.28 22.45
CA ILE A 78 -12.49 3.94 22.35
C ILE A 78 -11.67 5.16 22.78
N LYS A 79 -11.03 5.07 23.95
CA LYS A 79 -10.21 6.16 24.48
C LYS A 79 -8.76 6.13 23.98
N GLY A 80 -8.29 4.94 23.55
CA GLY A 80 -6.90 4.67 23.19
C GLY A 80 -6.49 5.14 21.80
N HIS A 81 -5.23 4.88 21.47
CA HIS A 81 -4.60 5.24 20.20
C HIS A 81 -4.19 3.98 19.44
N ALA A 82 -4.54 3.90 18.17
CA ALA A 82 -3.95 2.92 17.26
C ALA A 82 -2.78 3.60 16.54
N MET A 83 -1.62 2.95 16.46
CA MET A 83 -0.45 3.50 15.78
C MET A 83 0.02 2.53 14.70
N ALA A 84 -0.35 2.82 13.45
CA ALA A 84 0.06 2.06 12.28
C ALA A 84 1.41 2.56 11.79
N ILE A 85 2.43 1.71 11.84
CA ILE A 85 3.80 2.05 11.42
C ILE A 85 4.07 1.32 10.10
N GLY A 86 4.45 2.06 9.06
CA GLY A 86 4.51 1.54 7.69
C GLY A 86 5.59 0.48 7.44
N GLY A 87 6.39 0.12 8.43
CA GLY A 87 7.46 -0.88 8.31
C GLY A 87 8.84 -0.26 8.21
N ALA A 88 9.87 -1.10 8.25
CA ALA A 88 11.28 -0.68 8.22
C ALA A 88 11.59 0.50 9.18
N LEU A 89 10.95 0.50 10.36
CA LEU A 89 11.16 1.53 11.37
C LEU A 89 12.61 1.46 11.86
N LYS A 90 13.33 2.56 11.70
CA LYS A 90 14.74 2.62 12.08
C LYS A 90 14.91 2.80 13.58
N ALA A 91 16.04 2.34 14.10
CA ALA A 91 16.37 2.45 15.52
C ALA A 91 16.64 3.89 15.95
N ASP A 92 17.10 4.74 15.04
CA ASP A 92 17.41 6.16 15.24
C ASP A 92 16.22 7.10 15.00
N ASN A 93 15.03 6.56 14.68
CA ASN A 93 13.81 7.36 14.51
C ASN A 93 13.19 7.71 15.87
N ASP A 94 13.84 8.63 16.58
CA ASP A 94 13.41 9.08 17.90
C ASP A 94 12.00 9.68 17.91
N GLU A 95 11.59 10.33 16.82
CA GLU A 95 10.27 10.95 16.70
C GLU A 95 9.15 9.91 16.88
N VAL A 96 9.19 8.82 16.09
CA VAL A 96 8.19 7.74 16.14
C VAL A 96 8.24 7.01 17.49
N TRP A 97 9.44 6.66 17.98
CA TRP A 97 9.58 5.93 19.25
C TRP A 97 9.13 6.76 20.45
N ASN A 98 9.50 8.03 20.52
CA ASN A 98 9.10 8.91 21.62
C ASN A 98 7.61 9.21 21.56
N ARG A 99 7.03 9.38 20.36
CA ARG A 99 5.57 9.55 20.23
C ARG A 99 4.83 8.32 20.76
N LEU A 100 5.26 7.11 20.39
CA LEU A 100 4.69 5.87 20.89
C LEU A 100 4.72 5.80 22.43
N ILE A 101 5.87 6.11 23.04
CA ILE A 101 6.02 6.10 24.50
C ILE A 101 5.15 7.16 25.17
N ALA A 102 5.08 8.37 24.59
CA ALA A 102 4.23 9.45 25.08
C ALA A 102 2.75 9.04 25.08
N LEU A 103 2.28 8.38 24.03
CA LEU A 103 0.90 7.86 23.94
C LEU A 103 0.58 6.80 25.01
N ALA A 104 1.58 6.08 25.50
CA ALA A 104 1.44 5.12 26.60
C ALA A 104 1.59 5.74 28.01
N GLY A 105 1.78 7.05 28.11
CA GLY A 105 1.96 7.76 29.38
C GLY A 105 3.39 8.19 29.71
N GLY A 106 4.33 8.06 28.76
CA GLY A 106 5.70 8.57 28.91
C GLY A 106 6.66 7.59 29.58
N ARG A 107 7.72 8.11 30.21
CA ARG A 107 8.73 7.30 30.91
C ARG A 107 8.09 6.43 31.99
N GLY A 108 8.54 5.19 32.11
CA GLY A 108 7.99 4.19 33.02
C GLY A 108 6.72 3.50 32.51
N ALA A 109 6.18 3.91 31.35
CA ALA A 109 5.04 3.24 30.74
C ALA A 109 5.37 1.76 30.48
N ARG A 110 4.42 0.88 30.84
CA ARG A 110 4.56 -0.57 30.66
C ARG A 110 4.14 -0.96 29.25
N PHE A 111 5.02 -1.64 28.53
CA PHE A 111 4.79 -2.17 27.20
C PHE A 111 4.84 -3.70 27.20
N VAL A 112 3.93 -4.29 26.43
CA VAL A 112 4.04 -5.69 26.03
C VAL A 112 4.31 -5.75 24.53
N VAL A 113 5.33 -6.53 24.16
CA VAL A 113 5.76 -6.72 22.77
C VAL A 113 5.41 -8.14 22.30
N PHE A 114 4.82 -8.22 21.12
CA PHE A 114 4.46 -9.45 20.43
C PHE A 114 5.31 -9.64 19.19
N GLY A 115 6.21 -10.62 19.24
CA GLY A 115 7.01 -11.09 18.09
C GLY A 115 6.24 -12.00 17.12
N THR A 116 4.91 -12.10 17.26
CA THR A 116 4.06 -13.15 16.67
C THR A 116 4.18 -13.28 15.14
N ALA A 117 4.38 -12.18 14.43
CA ALA A 117 4.50 -12.17 12.97
C ALA A 117 5.86 -12.67 12.47
N ALA A 118 6.91 -12.49 13.27
CA ALA A 118 8.30 -12.61 12.82
C ALA A 118 8.70 -14.07 12.53
N GLU A 119 9.66 -14.25 11.62
CA GLU A 119 10.35 -15.54 11.45
C GLU A 119 11.19 -15.91 12.67
N ASP A 120 11.83 -14.90 13.27
CA ASP A 120 12.55 -14.98 14.54
C ASP A 120 11.85 -14.05 15.56
N PRO A 121 10.85 -14.57 16.31
CA PRO A 121 10.11 -13.77 17.28
C PRO A 121 10.97 -13.25 18.42
N GLU A 122 12.00 -13.99 18.83
CA GLU A 122 12.86 -13.62 19.95
C GLU A 122 13.72 -12.42 19.56
N ALA A 123 14.45 -12.51 18.45
CA ALA A 123 15.30 -11.41 17.99
C ALA A 123 14.46 -10.15 17.66
N SER A 124 13.33 -10.33 16.97
CA SER A 124 12.47 -9.21 16.57
C SER A 124 11.86 -8.50 17.79
N ALA A 125 11.32 -9.25 18.76
CA ALA A 125 10.76 -8.66 19.96
C ALA A 125 11.84 -8.02 20.84
N LYS A 126 13.01 -8.66 20.96
CA LYS A 126 14.15 -8.11 21.71
C LYS A 126 14.57 -6.74 21.19
N GLN A 127 14.69 -6.58 19.86
CA GLN A 127 15.04 -5.29 19.27
C GLN A 127 14.06 -4.18 19.68
N VAL A 128 12.75 -4.44 19.61
CA VAL A 128 11.73 -3.48 20.01
C VAL A 128 11.78 -3.19 21.51
N VAL A 129 11.91 -4.22 22.34
CA VAL A 129 12.06 -4.06 23.80
C VAL A 129 13.25 -3.15 24.12
N GLU A 130 14.40 -3.36 23.48
CA GLU A 130 15.57 -2.50 23.65
C GLU A 130 15.30 -1.06 23.22
N GLN A 131 14.63 -0.81 22.09
CA GLN A 131 14.30 0.55 21.65
C GLN A 131 13.38 1.29 22.63
N LEU A 132 12.41 0.59 23.19
CA LEU A 132 11.49 1.12 24.21
C LEU A 132 12.22 1.41 25.53
N GLN A 133 13.03 0.46 25.99
CA GLN A 133 13.78 0.58 27.25
C GLN A 133 14.86 1.67 27.18
N ARG A 134 15.56 1.81 26.05
CA ARG A 134 16.53 2.90 25.82
C ARG A 134 15.92 4.29 26.00
N ARG A 135 14.61 4.42 25.73
CA ARG A 135 13.84 5.68 25.85
C ARG A 135 13.03 5.75 27.15
N GLY A 136 13.27 4.83 28.08
CA GLY A 136 12.77 4.88 29.45
C GLY A 136 11.40 4.22 29.67
N ALA A 137 10.88 3.44 28.73
CA ALA A 137 9.72 2.58 28.98
C ALA A 137 10.13 1.26 29.67
N ILE A 138 9.16 0.60 30.30
CA ILE A 138 9.33 -0.75 30.87
C ILE A 138 8.69 -1.72 29.88
N ALA A 139 9.49 -2.44 29.09
CA ALA A 139 8.99 -3.35 28.06
C ALA A 139 9.36 -4.80 28.35
N GLU A 140 8.43 -5.72 28.08
CA GLU A 140 8.67 -7.16 28.07
C GLU A 140 8.03 -7.81 26.83
N ALA A 141 8.65 -8.88 26.32
CA ALA A 141 8.12 -9.68 25.22
C ALA A 141 7.37 -10.91 25.77
N LEU A 142 6.22 -11.24 25.19
CA LEU A 142 5.49 -12.47 25.55
C LEU A 142 5.77 -13.59 24.54
N PRO A 143 5.81 -14.86 24.98
CA PRO A 143 6.10 -16.01 24.13
C PRO A 143 4.88 -16.44 23.30
N VAL A 144 4.23 -15.49 22.61
CA VAL A 144 3.02 -15.74 21.81
C VAL A 144 3.39 -15.69 20.34
N ALA A 145 4.00 -16.75 19.82
CA ALA A 145 4.38 -16.83 18.41
C ALA A 145 4.43 -18.27 17.91
N PRO A 146 3.97 -18.54 16.67
CA PRO A 146 3.96 -19.90 16.11
C PRO A 146 5.35 -20.46 15.81
N LYS A 147 6.37 -19.59 15.74
CA LYS A 147 7.77 -20.01 15.55
C LYS A 147 8.44 -20.48 16.84
N PHE A 148 7.80 -20.30 18.00
CA PHE A 148 8.24 -20.95 19.23
C PHE A 148 7.71 -22.38 19.29
N SER A 149 8.51 -23.34 18.81
CA SER A 149 8.12 -24.76 18.75
C SER A 149 7.85 -25.40 20.12
N TRP A 150 8.34 -24.79 21.19
CA TRP A 150 8.16 -25.22 22.58
C TRP A 150 6.90 -24.63 23.24
N VAL A 151 6.16 -23.74 22.55
CA VAL A 151 4.96 -23.09 23.08
C VAL A 151 3.70 -23.76 22.52
N ASP A 152 2.79 -24.15 23.41
CA ASP A 152 1.41 -24.46 23.04
C ASP A 152 0.62 -23.16 22.88
N LEU A 153 0.38 -22.75 21.64
CA LEU A 153 -0.32 -21.50 21.31
C LEU A 153 -1.73 -21.43 21.91
N ASN A 154 -2.44 -22.55 21.99
CA ASN A 154 -3.78 -22.57 22.55
C ASN A 154 -3.78 -22.33 24.05
N LYS A 155 -2.74 -22.79 24.76
CA LYS A 155 -2.56 -22.51 26.19
C LYS A 155 -2.04 -21.10 26.44
N VAL A 156 -1.03 -20.66 25.69
CA VAL A 156 -0.36 -19.35 25.96
C VAL A 156 -1.30 -18.15 25.81
N VAL A 157 -2.23 -18.19 24.84
CA VAL A 157 -3.23 -17.12 24.64
C VAL A 157 -4.39 -17.17 25.64
N ARG A 158 -4.38 -18.17 26.53
CA ARG A 158 -5.35 -18.38 27.62
C ARG A 158 -4.69 -18.37 29.00
N ASP A 159 -3.37 -18.15 29.06
CA ASP A 159 -2.62 -18.12 30.31
C ASP A 159 -2.97 -16.88 31.13
N ALA A 160 -3.48 -17.09 32.34
CA ALA A 160 -3.97 -16.02 33.20
C ALA A 160 -2.87 -15.03 33.62
N ALA A 161 -1.63 -15.48 33.82
CA ALA A 161 -0.52 -14.62 34.21
C ALA A 161 -0.06 -13.75 33.04
N LEU A 162 0.02 -14.30 31.84
CA LEU A 162 0.36 -13.52 30.63
C LEU A 162 -0.73 -12.50 30.28
N ILE A 163 -2.01 -12.90 30.41
CA ILE A 163 -3.15 -11.99 30.24
C ILE A 163 -3.11 -10.85 31.26
N ALA A 164 -2.75 -11.14 32.52
CA ALA A 164 -2.61 -10.11 33.54
C ALA A 164 -1.50 -9.10 33.21
N LYS A 165 -0.38 -9.55 32.62
CA LYS A 165 0.68 -8.65 32.12
C LYS A 165 0.16 -7.70 31.04
N VAL A 166 -0.58 -8.22 30.06
CA VAL A 166 -1.22 -7.40 29.01
C VAL A 166 -2.20 -6.39 29.61
N ARG A 167 -3.07 -6.82 30.54
CA ARG A 167 -4.00 -5.92 31.24
C ARG A 167 -3.29 -4.88 32.12
N GLY A 168 -2.08 -5.16 32.58
CA GLY A 168 -1.24 -4.20 33.31
C GLY A 168 -0.48 -3.21 32.41
N ALA A 169 -0.42 -3.44 31.11
CA ALA A 169 0.30 -2.59 30.17
C ALA A 169 -0.45 -1.28 29.83
N LYS A 170 0.28 -0.31 29.31
CA LYS A 170 -0.24 0.92 28.69
C LYS A 170 0.05 1.00 27.20
N GLY A 171 1.02 0.22 26.73
CA GLY A 171 1.31 0.06 25.30
C GLY A 171 1.40 -1.41 24.90
N ILE A 172 0.86 -1.73 23.74
CA ILE A 172 1.03 -3.01 23.06
C ILE A 172 1.77 -2.74 21.76
N PHE A 173 2.77 -3.56 21.44
CA PHE A 173 3.50 -3.44 20.18
C PHE A 173 3.56 -4.77 19.43
N PHE A 174 3.15 -4.76 18.16
CA PHE A 174 3.29 -5.89 17.24
C PHE A 174 4.46 -5.68 16.29
N THR A 175 5.38 -6.63 16.24
CA THR A 175 6.51 -6.58 15.29
C THR A 175 6.06 -6.89 13.86
N GLY A 176 6.97 -6.71 12.90
CA GLY A 176 6.75 -7.08 11.49
C GLY A 176 6.93 -8.57 11.21
N GLY A 177 6.55 -8.99 10.00
CA GLY A 177 6.64 -10.36 9.52
C GLY A 177 5.41 -10.74 8.69
N SER A 178 4.81 -11.88 9.01
CA SER A 178 3.56 -12.38 8.42
C SER A 178 2.36 -11.99 9.27
N GLN A 179 1.51 -11.06 8.81
CA GLN A 179 0.32 -10.60 9.53
C GLN A 179 -0.72 -11.69 9.77
N GLU A 180 -0.80 -12.69 8.90
CA GLU A 180 -1.66 -13.85 9.07
C GLU A 180 -1.35 -14.62 10.35
N ARG A 181 -0.09 -14.67 10.78
CA ARG A 181 0.30 -15.31 12.04
C ARG A 181 -0.28 -14.61 13.25
N ILE A 182 -0.40 -13.28 13.21
CA ILE A 182 -0.98 -12.51 14.31
C ILE A 182 -2.47 -12.88 14.43
N VAL A 183 -3.19 -12.84 13.31
CA VAL A 183 -4.64 -13.08 13.29
C VAL A 183 -4.96 -14.54 13.59
N ASP A 184 -4.23 -15.50 13.03
CA ASP A 184 -4.48 -16.92 13.30
C ASP A 184 -4.24 -17.29 14.76
N VAL A 185 -3.29 -16.64 15.44
CA VAL A 185 -2.98 -16.90 16.86
C VAL A 185 -3.97 -16.20 17.78
N LEU A 186 -4.30 -14.93 17.51
CA LEU A 186 -5.11 -14.10 18.42
C LEU A 186 -6.62 -14.18 18.13
N TYR A 187 -6.98 -14.44 16.88
CA TYR A 187 -8.36 -14.47 16.39
C TYR A 187 -8.65 -15.73 15.54
N PRO A 188 -8.29 -16.94 16.02
CA PRO A 188 -8.46 -18.19 15.28
C PRO A 188 -9.91 -18.39 14.87
N GLU A 189 -10.13 -18.68 13.59
CA GLU A 189 -11.46 -18.93 13.02
C GLU A 189 -12.47 -17.78 13.26
N GLY A 190 -11.97 -16.55 13.45
CA GLY A 190 -12.80 -15.39 13.76
C GLY A 190 -13.41 -15.41 15.17
N ARG A 191 -12.82 -16.15 16.12
CA ARG A 191 -13.21 -16.15 17.54
C ARG A 191 -12.10 -15.54 18.40
N PRO A 192 -12.38 -14.48 19.20
CA PRO A 192 -11.32 -13.79 19.93
C PRO A 192 -10.78 -14.70 21.04
N THR A 193 -9.46 -14.70 21.20
CA THR A 193 -8.81 -15.32 22.35
C THR A 193 -8.91 -14.40 23.57
N PRO A 194 -8.81 -14.94 24.81
CA PRO A 194 -8.69 -14.11 26.01
C PRO A 194 -7.51 -13.14 25.96
N MET A 195 -6.42 -13.50 25.28
CA MET A 195 -5.29 -12.60 24.99
C MET A 195 -5.71 -11.41 24.11
N LEU A 196 -6.45 -11.66 23.03
CA LEU A 196 -6.96 -10.59 22.17
C LEU A 196 -7.93 -9.67 22.92
N ASP A 197 -8.81 -10.24 23.75
CA ASP A 197 -9.71 -9.45 24.60
C ASP A 197 -8.91 -8.54 25.55
N ALA A 198 -7.84 -9.06 26.16
CA ALA A 198 -6.96 -8.28 27.03
C ALA A 198 -6.23 -7.14 26.28
N ILE A 199 -5.82 -7.35 25.02
CA ILE A 199 -5.25 -6.31 24.16
C ILE A 199 -6.31 -5.23 23.88
N TRP A 200 -7.53 -5.64 23.54
CA TRP A 200 -8.65 -4.72 23.36
C TRP A 200 -9.00 -3.95 24.64
N ASP A 201 -8.91 -4.57 25.81
CA ASP A 201 -9.07 -3.90 27.11
C ASP A 201 -8.04 -2.77 27.27
N VAL A 202 -6.79 -2.96 26.79
CA VAL A 202 -5.73 -1.92 26.81
C VAL A 202 -6.15 -0.74 25.95
N TYR A 203 -6.61 -1.03 24.74
CA TYR A 203 -7.01 -0.01 23.79
C TYR A 203 -8.23 0.78 24.29
N ARG A 204 -9.28 0.09 24.73
CA ARG A 204 -10.52 0.71 25.24
C ARG A 204 -10.28 1.62 26.44
N ARG A 205 -9.36 1.26 27.35
CA ARG A 205 -9.06 2.04 28.57
C ARG A 205 -8.08 3.19 28.36
N GLY A 206 -7.67 3.48 27.12
CA GLY A 206 -6.82 4.64 26.81
C GLY A 206 -5.35 4.33 26.54
N GLY A 207 -4.96 3.05 26.47
CA GLY A 207 -3.62 2.66 26.06
C GLY A 207 -3.40 2.78 24.55
N VAL A 208 -2.16 2.53 24.11
CA VAL A 208 -1.78 2.51 22.71
C VAL A 208 -1.61 1.06 22.21
N VAL A 209 -2.16 0.77 21.03
CA VAL A 209 -1.85 -0.45 20.27
C VAL A 209 -1.11 -0.03 19.02
N ALA A 210 0.16 -0.42 18.94
CA ALA A 210 1.04 -0.07 17.84
C ALA A 210 1.50 -1.31 17.10
N GLY A 211 1.84 -1.16 15.83
CA GLY A 211 2.39 -2.26 15.06
C GLY A 211 3.11 -1.79 13.81
N THR A 212 4.19 -2.47 13.46
CA THR A 212 5.00 -2.16 12.28
C THR A 212 4.86 -3.21 11.20
N SER A 213 4.74 -2.79 9.93
CA SER A 213 4.54 -3.69 8.79
C SER A 213 3.33 -4.61 9.00
N ALA A 214 3.51 -5.91 9.24
CA ALA A 214 2.43 -6.83 9.62
C ALA A 214 1.54 -6.30 10.76
N GLY A 215 2.15 -5.69 11.78
CA GLY A 215 1.41 -5.08 12.88
C GLY A 215 0.54 -3.88 12.47
N ALA A 216 0.89 -3.17 11.40
CA ALA A 216 0.04 -2.10 10.85
C ALA A 216 -1.10 -2.68 9.99
N ALA A 217 -0.85 -3.75 9.25
CA ALA A 217 -1.86 -4.39 8.39
C ALA A 217 -3.07 -4.93 9.18
N ILE A 218 -2.86 -5.41 10.41
CA ILE A 218 -3.95 -5.91 11.27
C ILE A 218 -4.84 -4.79 11.85
N MET A 219 -4.50 -3.51 11.65
CA MET A 219 -5.22 -2.41 12.29
C MET A 219 -6.63 -2.22 11.74
N SER A 220 -6.85 -2.44 10.43
CA SER A 220 -8.18 -2.41 9.80
C SER A 220 -8.94 -3.73 10.01
N THR A 221 -10.26 -3.72 9.76
CA THR A 221 -11.08 -4.93 9.89
C THR A 221 -10.86 -5.94 8.76
N VAL A 222 -10.25 -5.50 7.66
CA VAL A 222 -9.78 -6.33 6.54
C VAL A 222 -8.29 -6.06 6.36
N MET A 223 -7.53 -7.09 5.98
CA MET A 223 -6.11 -7.01 5.68
C MET A 223 -5.73 -7.92 4.50
N PHE A 224 -4.55 -7.71 3.93
CA PHE A 224 -3.89 -8.71 3.08
C PHE A 224 -3.19 -9.76 3.98
N ARG A 225 -3.26 -11.07 3.70
CA ARG A 225 -2.47 -12.12 4.39
C ARG A 225 -1.11 -12.28 3.73
N ASP A 226 -1.11 -12.75 2.48
CA ASP A 226 0.04 -12.77 1.57
C ASP A 226 -0.42 -12.16 0.25
N ALA A 227 0.08 -10.99 -0.09
CA ALA A 227 -0.39 -10.32 -1.29
C ALA A 227 0.43 -10.78 -2.50
N PRO A 228 -0.23 -11.16 -3.60
CA PRO A 228 0.45 -11.34 -4.88
C PRO A 228 0.98 -9.97 -5.33
N SER A 229 1.72 -9.94 -6.44
CA SER A 229 2.20 -8.66 -7.00
C SER A 229 1.04 -7.67 -7.15
N VAL A 230 1.32 -6.37 -6.98
CA VAL A 230 0.28 -5.32 -7.08
C VAL A 230 -0.48 -5.40 -8.41
N ILE A 231 0.24 -5.69 -9.51
CA ILE A 231 -0.34 -5.93 -10.83
C ILE A 231 -1.31 -7.14 -10.83
N SER A 232 -1.03 -8.20 -10.07
CA SER A 232 -1.97 -9.33 -9.96
C SER A 232 -3.29 -8.91 -9.29
N ILE A 233 -3.24 -8.05 -8.27
CA ILE A 233 -4.44 -7.51 -7.63
C ILE A 233 -5.22 -6.61 -8.61
N LEU A 234 -4.54 -5.77 -9.38
CA LEU A 234 -5.16 -4.96 -10.44
C LEU A 234 -5.80 -5.82 -11.55
N LYS A 235 -5.20 -6.98 -11.84
CA LYS A 235 -5.77 -8.02 -12.72
C LYS A 235 -6.95 -8.79 -12.07
N GLY A 236 -7.35 -8.46 -10.85
CA GLY A 236 -8.45 -9.12 -10.13
C GLY A 236 -8.09 -10.50 -9.55
N LYS A 237 -6.81 -10.85 -9.44
CA LYS A 237 -6.34 -12.16 -8.98
C LYS A 237 -6.12 -12.18 -7.47
N TRP A 238 -7.19 -12.39 -6.70
CA TRP A 238 -7.15 -12.56 -5.24
C TRP A 238 -8.39 -13.29 -4.74
N GLU A 239 -8.25 -13.97 -3.60
CA GLU A 239 -9.32 -14.76 -2.97
C GLU A 239 -9.41 -14.50 -1.46
N GLU A 240 -10.63 -14.59 -0.93
CA GLU A 240 -10.90 -14.52 0.51
C GLU A 240 -10.27 -15.71 1.24
N GLY A 241 -9.70 -15.48 2.42
CA GLY A 241 -9.00 -16.49 3.21
C GLY A 241 -7.63 -16.90 2.65
N LYS A 242 -7.26 -16.46 1.44
CA LYS A 242 -5.93 -16.65 0.85
C LYS A 242 -5.14 -15.35 0.85
N GLN A 243 -5.42 -14.45 -0.09
CA GLN A 243 -4.71 -13.18 -0.22
C GLN A 243 -5.28 -12.10 0.71
N ILE A 244 -6.59 -12.16 0.97
CA ILE A 244 -7.33 -11.20 1.81
C ILE A 244 -7.98 -11.94 2.96
N ASP A 245 -8.00 -11.34 4.15
CA ASP A 245 -8.76 -11.85 5.30
C ASP A 245 -9.11 -10.73 6.28
N ARG A 246 -9.74 -11.09 7.40
CA ARG A 246 -9.99 -10.19 8.52
C ARG A 246 -8.69 -9.69 9.13
N GLY A 247 -8.66 -8.42 9.49
CA GLY A 247 -7.70 -7.88 10.44
C GLY A 247 -8.26 -7.92 11.87
N LEU A 248 -7.60 -7.23 12.78
CA LEU A 248 -8.03 -7.11 14.18
C LEU A 248 -8.91 -5.88 14.43
N GLY A 249 -8.93 -4.88 13.54
CA GLY A 249 -9.97 -3.85 13.53
C GLY A 249 -9.82 -2.70 14.53
N PHE A 250 -8.61 -2.43 15.02
CA PHE A 250 -8.34 -1.32 15.95
C PHE A 250 -8.68 0.08 15.40
N VAL A 251 -8.69 0.29 14.08
CA VAL A 251 -9.10 1.59 13.47
C VAL A 251 -10.58 1.64 13.07
N GLY A 252 -11.36 0.65 13.51
CA GLY A 252 -12.78 0.55 13.18
C GLY A 252 -13.05 0.12 11.74
N PRO A 253 -14.34 0.07 11.34
CA PRO A 253 -14.75 -0.52 10.07
C PRO A 253 -14.66 0.44 8.88
N LYS A 254 -14.42 1.73 9.11
CA LYS A 254 -14.48 2.77 8.06
C LYS A 254 -13.15 3.01 7.35
N LEU A 255 -12.03 2.66 8.00
CA LEU A 255 -10.69 2.94 7.51
C LEU A 255 -9.98 1.63 7.16
N PHE A 256 -9.50 1.52 5.94
CA PHE A 256 -8.58 0.47 5.52
C PHE A 256 -7.13 0.93 5.74
N VAL A 257 -6.24 0.07 6.25
CA VAL A 257 -4.84 0.42 6.48
C VAL A 257 -3.91 -0.47 5.67
N ASP A 258 -2.92 0.15 5.05
CA ASP A 258 -1.82 -0.55 4.39
C ASP A 258 -0.47 0.08 4.76
N GLN A 259 0.61 -0.61 4.42
CA GLN A 259 1.97 -0.44 4.94
C GLN A 259 3.01 -0.69 3.84
N HIS A 260 4.25 -0.26 4.02
CA HIS A 260 5.29 -0.16 2.98
C HIS A 260 4.73 0.51 1.71
N PHE A 261 3.92 1.53 1.91
CA PHE A 261 2.88 1.86 0.96
C PHE A 261 3.41 2.52 -0.32
N LEU A 262 4.13 3.63 -0.17
CA LEU A 262 4.69 4.39 -1.30
C LEU A 262 5.91 3.66 -1.86
N LYS A 263 6.75 3.10 -0.98
CA LYS A 263 7.94 2.32 -1.36
C LYS A 263 7.63 1.16 -2.32
N ARG A 264 6.43 0.61 -2.28
CA ARG A 264 6.03 -0.59 -3.04
C ARG A 264 4.80 -0.37 -3.92
N GLY A 265 4.39 0.89 -4.17
CA GLY A 265 3.23 1.21 -5.01
C GLY A 265 1.92 0.57 -4.56
N ARG A 266 1.74 0.33 -3.25
CA ARG A 266 0.63 -0.48 -2.73
C ARG A 266 -0.73 0.22 -2.80
N PHE A 267 -0.80 1.48 -3.22
CA PHE A 267 -2.08 2.08 -3.62
C PHE A 267 -2.76 1.27 -4.72
N GLY A 268 -1.99 0.67 -5.64
CA GLY A 268 -2.52 -0.20 -6.69
C GLY A 268 -3.19 -1.48 -6.19
N ARG A 269 -2.87 -1.96 -4.98
CA ARG A 269 -3.60 -3.10 -4.37
C ARG A 269 -4.69 -2.66 -3.42
N MET A 270 -4.47 -1.53 -2.73
CA MET A 270 -5.41 -0.98 -1.77
C MET A 270 -6.71 -0.54 -2.44
N VAL A 271 -6.62 0.24 -3.53
CA VAL A 271 -7.81 0.82 -4.17
C VAL A 271 -8.78 -0.25 -4.70
N PRO A 272 -8.35 -1.29 -5.45
CA PRO A 272 -9.26 -2.35 -5.88
C PRO A 272 -9.93 -3.08 -4.71
N LEU A 273 -9.19 -3.34 -3.64
CA LEU A 273 -9.72 -4.02 -2.47
C LEU A 273 -10.75 -3.15 -1.74
N MET A 274 -10.47 -1.85 -1.58
CA MET A 274 -11.39 -0.90 -0.98
C MET A 274 -12.71 -0.86 -1.73
N LEU A 275 -12.68 -0.77 -3.07
CA LEU A 275 -13.88 -0.83 -3.90
C LEU A 275 -14.64 -2.15 -3.71
N ALA A 276 -13.93 -3.28 -3.67
CA ALA A 276 -14.55 -4.60 -3.52
C ALA A 276 -15.18 -4.81 -2.13
N LYS A 277 -14.64 -4.18 -1.09
CA LYS A 277 -15.09 -4.30 0.31
C LYS A 277 -15.97 -3.14 0.78
N GLY A 278 -16.18 -2.12 -0.05
CA GLY A 278 -17.02 -0.96 0.27
C GLY A 278 -16.36 0.05 1.22
N TYR A 279 -15.03 0.08 1.30
CA TYR A 279 -14.32 1.13 2.03
C TYR A 279 -14.34 2.44 1.25
N GLN A 280 -14.68 3.54 1.93
CA GLN A 280 -14.53 4.89 1.37
C GLN A 280 -13.14 5.46 1.62
N LEU A 281 -12.56 5.20 2.80
CA LEU A 281 -11.27 5.75 3.21
C LEU A 281 -10.23 4.64 3.39
N GLY A 282 -9.04 4.89 2.85
CA GLY A 282 -7.87 4.05 3.03
C GLY A 282 -6.66 4.91 3.37
N LEU A 283 -5.83 4.44 4.28
CA LEU A 283 -4.61 5.10 4.72
C LEU A 283 -3.42 4.16 4.52
N GLY A 284 -2.56 4.52 3.59
CA GLY A 284 -1.32 3.81 3.33
C GLY A 284 -0.15 4.51 4.00
N VAL A 285 0.47 3.87 4.99
CA VAL A 285 1.62 4.43 5.73
C VAL A 285 2.93 3.93 5.13
N ASP A 286 3.87 4.82 4.84
CA ASP A 286 5.15 4.41 4.25
C ASP A 286 6.22 4.04 5.28
N GLU A 287 7.31 3.46 4.79
CA GLU A 287 8.44 3.03 5.61
C GLU A 287 8.96 4.15 6.51
N ASN A 288 9.43 3.78 7.70
CA ASN A 288 9.99 4.69 8.70
C ASN A 288 9.05 5.85 9.10
N SER A 289 7.75 5.64 8.95
CA SER A 289 6.68 6.60 9.26
C SER A 289 5.55 5.91 10.01
N ALA A 290 4.73 6.70 10.70
CA ALA A 290 3.62 6.22 11.49
C ALA A 290 2.41 7.14 11.38
N ALA A 291 1.22 6.53 11.37
CA ALA A 291 -0.05 7.21 11.57
C ALA A 291 -0.58 6.90 12.98
N VAL A 292 -0.74 7.94 13.79
CA VAL A 292 -1.40 7.87 15.10
C VAL A 292 -2.87 8.19 14.90
N ILE A 293 -3.74 7.26 15.29
CA ILE A 293 -5.18 7.29 15.00
C ILE A 293 -5.96 7.23 16.31
N ARG A 294 -6.88 8.19 16.51
CA ARG A 294 -7.82 8.22 17.64
C ARG A 294 -9.17 8.76 17.21
N GLY A 295 -10.16 7.89 17.12
CA GLY A 295 -11.45 8.25 16.52
C GLY A 295 -11.23 8.65 15.06
N ASP A 296 -11.68 9.84 14.70
CA ASP A 296 -11.49 10.39 13.34
C ASP A 296 -10.18 11.19 13.21
N GLU A 297 -9.40 11.39 14.27
CA GLU A 297 -8.15 12.15 14.20
C GLU A 297 -6.99 11.27 13.77
N VAL A 298 -6.21 11.75 12.80
CA VAL A 298 -4.96 11.14 12.33
C VAL A 298 -3.83 12.15 12.42
N GLU A 299 -2.69 11.72 12.92
CA GLU A 299 -1.43 12.47 12.95
C GLU A 299 -0.33 11.63 12.31
N ILE A 300 0.45 12.26 11.43
CA ILE A 300 1.58 11.64 10.75
C ILE A 300 2.89 12.01 11.45
N VAL A 301 3.73 11.00 11.66
CA VAL A 301 4.97 11.08 12.44
C VAL A 301 6.05 10.30 11.70
N GLY A 302 7.27 10.81 11.66
CA GLY A 302 8.37 10.19 10.92
C GLY A 302 8.37 10.53 9.42
N HIS A 303 9.26 9.90 8.65
CA HIS A 303 9.91 10.58 7.54
C HIS A 303 9.15 10.65 6.20
N LYS A 304 8.57 9.57 5.70
CA LYS A 304 7.99 9.47 4.34
C LYS A 304 6.46 9.62 4.31
N GLY A 305 5.86 9.88 5.46
CA GLY A 305 4.46 10.20 5.58
C GLY A 305 3.49 9.04 5.28
N ALA A 306 2.30 9.43 4.81
CA ALA A 306 1.20 8.55 4.46
C ALA A 306 0.37 9.11 3.30
N LEU A 307 -0.29 8.22 2.57
CA LEU A 307 -1.25 8.57 1.53
C LEU A 307 -2.65 8.15 1.95
N LEU A 308 -3.54 9.13 2.03
CA LEU A 308 -4.97 8.90 2.13
C LEU A 308 -5.58 8.74 0.73
N VAL A 309 -6.39 7.71 0.58
CA VAL A 309 -7.29 7.51 -0.56
C VAL A 309 -8.73 7.71 -0.10
N ASP A 310 -9.46 8.58 -0.79
CA ASP A 310 -10.90 8.77 -0.63
C ASP A 310 -11.64 8.35 -1.91
N LEU A 311 -12.54 7.38 -1.77
CA LEU A 311 -13.35 6.80 -2.84
C LEU A 311 -14.82 7.26 -2.78
N SER A 312 -15.16 8.26 -1.96
CA SER A 312 -16.54 8.75 -1.79
C SER A 312 -17.20 9.21 -3.08
N GLU A 313 -16.42 9.73 -4.03
CA GLU A 313 -16.87 10.16 -5.37
C GLU A 313 -16.36 9.25 -6.48
N ALA A 314 -15.63 8.18 -6.14
CA ALA A 314 -15.02 7.31 -7.12
C ALA A 314 -16.07 6.40 -7.78
N SER A 315 -15.84 6.08 -9.05
CA SER A 315 -16.65 5.12 -9.80
C SER A 315 -15.78 4.11 -10.55
N SER A 316 -16.35 2.93 -10.81
CA SER A 316 -15.73 1.89 -11.64
C SER A 316 -16.78 1.22 -12.51
N ASP A 317 -16.37 0.84 -13.72
CA ASP A 317 -17.18 0.08 -14.66
C ASP A 317 -16.88 -1.41 -14.52
N ARG A 318 -17.79 -2.15 -13.87
CA ARG A 318 -17.65 -3.60 -13.69
C ARG A 318 -17.77 -4.38 -15.00
N ALA A 319 -18.38 -3.81 -16.04
CA ALA A 319 -18.59 -4.49 -17.32
C ALA A 319 -17.27 -4.75 -18.08
N LEU A 320 -16.20 -4.00 -17.76
CA LEU A 320 -14.88 -4.20 -18.36
C LEU A 320 -14.18 -5.48 -17.90
N GLY A 321 -14.63 -6.12 -16.81
CA GLY A 321 -14.05 -7.37 -16.30
C GLY A 321 -12.63 -7.25 -15.72
N VAL A 322 -12.04 -6.06 -15.76
CA VAL A 322 -10.72 -5.72 -15.20
C VAL A 322 -10.81 -4.42 -14.42
N PHE A 323 -9.84 -4.18 -13.53
CA PHE A 323 -9.84 -2.99 -12.69
C PHE A 323 -9.80 -1.70 -13.52
N ASN A 324 -10.64 -0.75 -13.14
CA ASN A 324 -10.68 0.61 -13.65
C ASN A 324 -11.28 1.52 -12.58
N LEU A 325 -10.95 2.80 -12.65
CA LEU A 325 -11.32 3.77 -11.62
C LEU A 325 -11.43 5.15 -12.25
N LYS A 326 -12.39 5.94 -11.79
CA LYS A 326 -12.45 7.39 -12.03
C LYS A 326 -12.67 8.12 -10.72
N GLN A 327 -12.08 9.31 -10.61
CA GLN A 327 -12.35 10.30 -9.57
C GLN A 327 -12.08 9.83 -8.12
N ALA A 328 -11.08 8.97 -7.91
CA ALA A 328 -10.56 8.80 -6.55
C ALA A 328 -9.77 10.04 -6.14
N LYS A 329 -9.89 10.47 -4.88
CA LYS A 329 -9.09 11.57 -4.34
C LYS A 329 -7.91 11.04 -3.55
N LEU A 330 -6.75 11.63 -3.75
CA LEU A 330 -5.50 11.33 -3.09
C LEU A 330 -5.04 12.53 -2.29
N THR A 331 -4.67 12.29 -1.05
CA THR A 331 -4.06 13.27 -0.16
C THR A 331 -2.78 12.70 0.44
N TYR A 332 -1.65 13.31 0.14
CA TYR A 332 -0.35 12.99 0.71
C TYR A 332 -0.09 13.87 1.94
N LEU A 333 0.18 13.22 3.06
CA LEU A 333 0.44 13.82 4.35
C LEU A 333 1.85 13.43 4.78
N ASP A 334 2.66 14.42 5.14
CA ASP A 334 4.02 14.21 5.59
C ASP A 334 4.14 14.51 7.09
N HIS A 335 5.35 14.40 7.65
CA HIS A 335 5.62 14.51 9.07
C HIS A 335 5.01 15.77 9.70
N GLY A 336 4.35 15.58 10.84
CA GLY A 336 3.67 16.62 11.59
C GLY A 336 2.30 17.04 11.05
N ASP A 337 1.88 16.54 9.88
CA ASP A 337 0.55 16.82 9.34
C ASP A 337 -0.53 16.07 10.11
N ARG A 338 -1.72 16.66 10.17
CA ARG A 338 -2.90 16.07 10.79
C ARG A 338 -4.07 16.07 9.84
N MET A 339 -4.99 15.14 10.03
CA MET A 339 -6.26 15.17 9.33
C MET A 339 -7.41 14.63 10.20
N ASN A 340 -8.61 15.09 9.89
CA ASN A 340 -9.83 14.54 10.44
C ASN A 340 -10.55 13.70 9.35
N LEU A 341 -10.73 12.41 9.60
CA LEU A 341 -11.34 11.45 8.67
C LEU A 341 -12.81 11.76 8.38
N ALA A 342 -13.55 12.35 9.33
CA ALA A 342 -14.95 12.68 9.15
C ALA A 342 -15.13 13.90 8.25
N THR A 343 -14.38 14.97 8.48
CA THR A 343 -14.49 16.23 7.71
C THR A 343 -13.61 16.25 6.47
N ARG A 344 -12.62 15.34 6.37
CA ARG A 344 -11.53 15.35 5.39
C ARG A 344 -10.65 16.61 5.49
N GLY A 345 -10.75 17.35 6.60
CA GLY A 345 -9.93 18.53 6.87
C GLY A 345 -8.48 18.11 7.12
N VAL A 346 -7.55 18.80 6.46
CA VAL A 346 -6.10 18.61 6.61
C VAL A 346 -5.51 19.85 7.29
N THR A 347 -4.65 19.61 8.26
CA THR A 347 -3.85 20.64 8.94
C THR A 347 -2.38 20.31 8.69
N PRO A 348 -1.71 21.00 7.74
CA PRO A 348 -0.28 20.84 7.53
C PRO A 348 0.52 21.21 8.79
N SER A 349 1.74 20.70 8.89
CA SER A 349 2.64 21.04 9.99
C SER A 349 2.91 22.55 10.05
N ALA A 350 3.24 23.07 11.24
CA ALA A 350 3.50 24.49 11.43
C ALA A 350 4.64 25.03 10.54
N VAL A 351 5.58 24.17 10.14
CA VAL A 351 6.68 24.55 9.25
C VAL A 351 6.18 24.72 7.81
N LYS A 352 5.37 23.77 7.32
CA LYS A 352 4.77 23.85 5.99
C LYS A 352 3.77 25.01 5.85
N LEU A 353 3.06 25.36 6.92
CA LEU A 353 2.17 26.53 6.95
C LEU A 353 2.90 27.88 6.80
N ARG A 354 4.19 27.95 7.17
CA ARG A 354 5.03 29.14 6.95
C ARG A 354 5.68 29.16 5.57
N GLY A 355 5.72 28.02 4.89
CA GLY A 355 6.28 27.87 3.56
C GLY A 355 5.33 28.35 2.45
N GLN A 356 5.51 27.82 1.26
CA GLN A 356 4.72 28.21 0.11
C GLN A 356 3.39 27.43 0.08
N LYS A 357 2.29 28.16 -0.08
CA LYS A 357 0.98 27.57 -0.40
C LYS A 357 0.82 27.47 -1.92
N LEU A 358 0.40 26.31 -2.40
CA LEU A 358 0.23 25.96 -3.80
C LEU A 358 -1.24 25.67 -4.09
N GLU A 359 -1.99 26.69 -4.50
CA GLU A 359 -3.42 26.59 -4.79
C GLU A 359 -3.69 26.89 -6.28
N PRO A 360 -3.90 25.87 -7.13
CA PRO A 360 -4.18 26.06 -8.54
C PRO A 360 -5.34 27.02 -8.79
N GLY A 361 -5.08 28.07 -9.57
CA GLY A 361 -6.06 29.11 -9.89
C GLY A 361 -6.05 30.32 -8.95
N ALA A 362 -5.31 30.28 -7.84
CA ALA A 362 -5.10 31.45 -7.00
C ALA A 362 -4.20 32.48 -7.70
N PRO A 363 -4.39 33.81 -7.48
CA PRO A 363 -3.57 34.84 -8.13
C PRO A 363 -2.06 34.77 -7.81
N ASP A 364 -1.73 34.22 -6.65
CA ASP A 364 -0.37 34.02 -6.13
C ASP A 364 0.19 32.62 -6.43
N TYR A 365 -0.54 31.78 -7.18
CA TYR A 365 -0.07 30.48 -7.61
C TYR A 365 1.12 30.60 -8.57
N LYS A 366 2.32 30.33 -8.05
CA LYS A 366 3.60 30.42 -8.78
C LYS A 366 4.33 29.07 -8.77
N PRO A 367 3.88 28.09 -9.56
CA PRO A 367 4.44 26.75 -9.53
C PRO A 367 5.85 26.67 -10.12
N TYR A 368 6.75 25.89 -9.52
CA TYR A 368 8.12 25.75 -10.00
C TYR A 368 8.23 25.00 -11.35
N TYR A 369 7.53 23.87 -11.49
CA TYR A 369 7.69 22.97 -12.63
C TYR A 369 6.86 23.39 -13.86
N THR A 370 7.49 23.37 -15.04
CA THR A 370 6.83 23.78 -16.29
C THR A 370 6.61 22.63 -17.28
N LEU A 371 7.47 21.61 -17.24
CA LEU A 371 7.48 20.54 -18.24
C LEU A 371 6.44 19.44 -17.94
N PRO A 372 5.84 18.85 -18.98
CA PRO A 372 5.01 17.66 -18.82
C PRO A 372 5.86 16.47 -18.35
N GLN A 373 5.29 15.66 -17.46
CA GLN A 373 5.91 14.46 -16.92
C GLN A 373 5.16 13.21 -17.38
N PHE A 374 5.90 12.10 -17.51
CA PHE A 374 5.33 10.78 -17.73
C PHE A 374 6.12 9.73 -16.97
N TYR A 375 5.43 8.92 -16.16
CA TYR A 375 6.06 7.84 -15.41
C TYR A 375 5.89 6.49 -16.10
N THR A 376 7.00 5.79 -16.32
CA THR A 376 6.99 4.46 -16.95
C THR A 376 6.51 3.34 -16.02
N ASP A 377 6.58 3.57 -14.70
CA ASP A 377 5.98 2.74 -13.67
C ASP A 377 5.37 3.59 -12.54
N MET A 378 4.07 3.88 -12.59
CA MET A 378 3.37 4.65 -11.54
C MET A 378 3.30 3.90 -10.19
N LEU A 379 3.43 2.57 -10.21
CA LEU A 379 3.52 1.72 -9.02
C LEU A 379 4.97 1.57 -8.49
N GLY A 380 5.91 2.31 -9.08
CA GLY A 380 7.30 2.33 -8.65
C GLY A 380 7.51 2.94 -7.26
N ASP A 381 8.73 2.80 -6.75
CA ASP A 381 9.14 3.33 -5.45
C ASP A 381 8.84 4.84 -5.34
N SER A 382 7.93 5.19 -4.44
CA SER A 382 7.55 6.57 -4.11
C SER A 382 7.08 7.38 -5.32
N THR A 383 6.78 6.73 -6.44
CA THR A 383 6.50 7.42 -7.72
C THR A 383 5.22 8.25 -7.64
N ILE A 384 4.18 7.71 -7.02
CA ILE A 384 2.91 8.43 -6.87
C ILE A 384 3.03 9.68 -5.99
N SER A 385 3.76 9.63 -4.87
CA SER A 385 3.96 10.81 -4.01
C SER A 385 4.82 11.86 -4.70
N THR A 386 5.89 11.45 -5.39
CA THR A 386 6.69 12.37 -6.22
C THR A 386 5.84 12.99 -7.33
N ALA A 387 5.00 12.21 -8.01
CA ALA A 387 4.08 12.72 -9.03
C ALA A 387 3.09 13.73 -8.44
N MET A 388 2.60 13.52 -7.21
CA MET A 388 1.71 14.43 -6.51
C MET A 388 2.41 15.75 -6.17
N SER A 389 3.60 15.70 -5.58
CA SER A 389 4.40 16.89 -5.23
C SER A 389 4.74 17.72 -6.47
N ILE A 390 5.27 17.08 -7.51
CA ILE A 390 5.59 17.75 -8.77
C ILE A 390 4.32 18.33 -9.42
N LEU A 391 3.23 17.57 -9.47
CA LEU A 391 2.01 18.03 -10.10
C LEU A 391 1.46 19.27 -9.39
N ILE A 392 1.34 19.28 -8.06
CA ILE A 392 0.76 20.42 -7.34
C ILE A 392 1.60 21.69 -7.52
N ASP A 393 2.92 21.54 -7.67
CA ASP A 393 3.88 22.61 -7.95
C ASP A 393 4.19 22.77 -9.46
N SER A 394 3.28 22.38 -10.34
CA SER A 394 3.47 22.48 -11.80
C SER A 394 2.47 23.42 -12.49
N VAL A 395 2.81 23.98 -13.64
CA VAL A 395 1.82 24.59 -14.55
C VAL A 395 0.92 23.55 -15.22
N GLN A 396 1.33 22.29 -15.22
CA GLN A 396 0.60 21.20 -15.87
C GLN A 396 -0.68 20.86 -15.08
N PRO A 397 -1.82 20.59 -15.76
CA PRO A 397 -3.07 20.24 -15.08
C PRO A 397 -3.11 18.77 -14.65
N GLU A 398 -2.30 17.92 -15.29
CA GLU A 398 -2.25 16.49 -15.05
C GLU A 398 -0.86 15.91 -15.29
N VAL A 399 -0.62 14.74 -14.72
CA VAL A 399 0.50 13.86 -15.02
C VAL A 399 -0.02 12.46 -15.28
N ARG A 400 0.64 11.74 -16.18
CA ARG A 400 0.28 10.36 -16.52
C ARG A 400 1.40 9.42 -16.14
N GLY A 401 1.02 8.19 -15.83
CA GLY A 401 1.98 7.11 -15.75
C GLY A 401 1.35 5.80 -16.15
N LEU A 402 2.20 4.85 -16.47
CA LEU A 402 1.80 3.51 -16.86
C LEU A 402 2.32 2.53 -15.82
N SER A 403 1.64 1.41 -15.60
CA SER A 403 2.26 0.23 -14.98
C SER A 403 1.72 -1.03 -15.63
N PHE A 404 2.60 -2.01 -15.85
CA PHE A 404 2.30 -3.26 -16.52
C PHE A 404 3.33 -4.32 -16.12
N GLU A 405 3.05 -5.58 -16.43
CA GLU A 405 3.99 -6.67 -16.19
C GLU A 405 4.90 -6.84 -17.41
N ALA A 406 6.15 -6.38 -17.32
CA ALA A 406 7.09 -6.41 -18.45
C ALA A 406 7.53 -7.83 -18.86
N ALA A 407 7.47 -8.79 -17.93
CA ALA A 407 7.81 -10.19 -18.15
C ALA A 407 6.68 -11.09 -17.62
N PRO A 408 5.53 -11.17 -18.33
CA PRO A 408 4.39 -11.94 -17.87
C PRO A 408 4.71 -13.44 -17.83
N LYS A 409 4.12 -14.15 -16.87
CA LYS A 409 4.27 -15.62 -16.77
C LYS A 409 3.70 -16.29 -18.02
N ALA A 410 4.33 -17.38 -18.44
CA ALA A 410 3.83 -18.21 -19.53
C ALA A 410 2.38 -18.65 -19.24
N GLY A 411 1.48 -18.45 -20.21
CA GLY A 411 0.06 -18.78 -20.08
C GLY A 411 -0.79 -17.75 -19.33
N ASP A 412 -0.27 -16.58 -18.96
CA ASP A 412 -1.12 -15.49 -18.44
C ASP A 412 -2.03 -14.95 -19.55
N SER A 413 -3.34 -15.17 -19.41
CA SER A 413 -4.35 -14.67 -20.36
C SER A 413 -4.48 -13.15 -20.37
N LEU A 414 -3.92 -12.46 -19.38
CA LEU A 414 -3.87 -11.00 -19.27
C LEU A 414 -2.43 -10.47 -19.39
N ALA A 415 -1.58 -11.16 -20.17
CA ALA A 415 -0.17 -10.80 -20.36
C ALA A 415 0.02 -9.41 -21.01
N ASP A 416 -0.91 -8.99 -21.87
CA ASP A 416 -0.89 -7.69 -22.55
C ASP A 416 -1.70 -6.61 -21.80
N LEU A 417 -2.17 -6.88 -20.57
CA LEU A 417 -2.88 -5.88 -19.77
C LEU A 417 -1.90 -4.97 -19.01
N GLY A 418 -2.04 -3.67 -19.23
CA GLY A 418 -1.43 -2.61 -18.43
C GLY A 418 -2.49 -1.66 -17.85
N PHE A 419 -2.05 -0.70 -17.05
CA PHE A 419 -2.90 0.31 -16.43
C PHE A 419 -2.29 1.69 -16.64
N LEU A 420 -3.05 2.58 -17.28
CA LEU A 420 -2.73 3.99 -17.41
C LEU A 420 -3.35 4.74 -16.23
N PHE A 421 -2.50 5.38 -15.44
CA PHE A 421 -2.85 6.24 -14.33
C PHE A 421 -2.83 7.68 -14.80
N ARG A 422 -3.90 8.41 -14.53
CA ARG A 422 -3.99 9.85 -14.76
C ARG A 422 -4.21 10.52 -13.42
N LEU A 423 -3.20 11.25 -12.96
CA LEU A 423 -3.26 12.07 -11.77
C LEU A 423 -3.48 13.52 -12.20
N TYR A 424 -4.45 14.21 -11.63
CA TYR A 424 -4.82 15.56 -12.08
C TYR A 424 -5.28 16.45 -10.95
N LYS A 425 -5.12 17.76 -11.16
CA LYS A 425 -5.70 18.78 -10.28
C LYS A 425 -7.19 18.86 -10.53
N GLY A 426 -7.96 19.00 -9.46
CA GLY A 426 -9.39 19.18 -9.51
C GLY A 426 -9.88 20.10 -8.39
N PRO A 427 -11.19 20.15 -8.15
CA PRO A 427 -11.77 20.95 -7.08
C PRO A 427 -11.13 20.62 -5.72
N GLY A 428 -10.67 21.66 -5.03
CA GLY A 428 -10.05 21.55 -3.71
C GLY A 428 -8.62 21.04 -3.70
N SER A 429 -7.96 20.87 -4.86
CA SER A 429 -6.53 20.56 -4.91
C SER A 429 -5.73 21.71 -4.31
N VAL A 430 -4.88 21.42 -3.33
CA VAL A 430 -4.01 22.41 -2.68
C VAL A 430 -2.78 21.73 -2.12
N GLY A 431 -1.65 22.42 -2.10
CA GLY A 431 -0.43 21.93 -1.47
C GLY A 431 0.25 22.97 -0.59
N TRP A 432 1.17 22.50 0.22
CA TRP A 432 2.11 23.30 0.99
C TRP A 432 3.49 22.71 0.84
N SER A 433 4.49 23.55 0.59
CA SER A 433 5.89 23.13 0.49
C SER A 433 6.79 23.98 1.38
N THR A 434 7.90 23.40 1.79
CA THR A 434 8.94 24.11 2.54
C THR A 434 10.31 23.49 2.24
N ASP A 435 11.34 24.32 2.22
CA ASP A 435 12.73 23.86 2.11
C ASP A 435 13.42 23.77 3.49
N GLU A 436 12.73 24.17 4.57
CA GLU A 436 13.30 24.23 5.94
C GLU A 436 13.69 22.84 6.48
N LEU A 437 13.04 21.79 6.01
CA LEU A 437 13.17 20.42 6.52
C LEU A 437 13.95 19.51 5.54
N GLY A 438 14.29 20.05 4.37
CA GLY A 438 14.95 19.38 3.26
C GLY A 438 14.30 19.76 1.93
N PRO A 439 14.93 19.42 0.80
CA PRO A 439 14.24 19.48 -0.48
C PRO A 439 13.09 18.46 -0.49
N GLU A 440 11.95 18.83 -1.07
CA GLU A 440 10.78 17.95 -1.29
C GLU A 440 9.85 17.68 -0.08
N ASP A 441 9.78 18.59 0.91
CA ASP A 441 8.78 18.50 1.98
C ASP A 441 7.43 19.07 1.55
N TYR A 442 6.47 18.18 1.28
CA TYR A 442 5.14 18.56 0.77
C TYR A 442 3.99 18.00 1.61
N THR A 443 2.94 18.80 1.76
CA THR A 443 1.57 18.29 1.98
C THR A 443 0.80 18.51 0.68
N VAL A 444 0.11 17.49 0.16
CA VAL A 444 -0.69 17.61 -1.05
C VAL A 444 -2.09 17.07 -0.81
N VAL A 445 -3.10 17.88 -1.04
CA VAL A 445 -4.49 17.58 -0.70
C VAL A 445 -5.35 17.54 -1.96
N ASN A 446 -6.22 16.53 -2.06
CA ASN A 446 -7.24 16.38 -3.10
C ASN A 446 -6.71 16.44 -4.55
N LEU A 447 -5.65 15.71 -4.88
CA LEU A 447 -5.40 15.37 -6.28
C LEU A 447 -6.28 14.19 -6.69
N TYR A 448 -6.67 14.13 -7.96
CA TYR A 448 -7.61 13.13 -8.45
C TYR A 448 -6.90 12.07 -9.26
N LEU A 449 -7.33 10.82 -9.13
CA LEU A 449 -6.78 9.66 -9.81
C LEU A 449 -7.85 8.96 -10.63
N ASP A 450 -7.57 8.81 -11.93
CA ASP A 450 -8.24 7.86 -12.80
C ASP A 450 -7.27 6.71 -13.16
N VAL A 451 -7.79 5.50 -13.27
CA VAL A 451 -7.04 4.31 -13.70
C VAL A 451 -7.79 3.64 -14.85
N THR A 452 -7.15 3.60 -16.01
CA THR A 452 -7.72 3.04 -17.23
C THR A 452 -6.93 1.79 -17.64
N PRO A 453 -7.57 0.62 -17.81
CA PRO A 453 -6.92 -0.55 -18.37
C PRO A 453 -6.52 -0.27 -19.82
N VAL A 454 -5.30 -0.65 -20.21
CA VAL A 454 -4.75 -0.45 -21.55
C VAL A 454 -4.13 -1.73 -22.07
N ARG A 455 -4.06 -1.86 -23.39
CA ARG A 455 -3.39 -2.98 -24.06
C ARG A 455 -1.95 -2.63 -24.37
N MET A 456 -1.02 -3.42 -23.85
CA MET A 456 0.42 -3.30 -24.07
C MET A 456 0.84 -4.06 -25.32
N PRO A 457 1.72 -3.50 -26.17
CA PRO A 457 2.33 -4.26 -27.24
C PRO A 457 3.26 -5.33 -26.68
N LEU A 458 3.27 -6.52 -27.30
CA LEU A 458 4.17 -7.63 -26.97
C LEU A 458 4.90 -8.08 -28.24
N PRO A 459 6.24 -7.96 -28.34
CA PRO A 459 7.15 -7.39 -27.33
C PRO A 459 6.96 -5.88 -27.18
N LEU A 460 7.29 -5.33 -26.00
CA LEU A 460 7.16 -3.90 -25.71
C LEU A 460 8.06 -3.04 -26.61
N PHE A 461 9.26 -3.52 -26.91
CA PHE A 461 10.24 -2.86 -27.76
C PHE A 461 10.95 -3.87 -28.66
N GLY A 462 11.50 -3.37 -29.76
CA GLY A 462 12.34 -4.12 -30.70
C GLY A 462 13.60 -3.34 -31.02
N ALA A 463 14.53 -3.96 -31.75
CA ALA A 463 15.74 -3.29 -32.21
C ALA A 463 15.39 -2.11 -33.11
N TRP A 464 16.05 -0.96 -32.89
CA TRP A 464 15.93 0.18 -33.78
C TRP A 464 16.55 -0.18 -35.15
N PRO A 465 15.77 -0.17 -36.25
CA PRO A 465 16.24 -0.68 -37.55
C PRO A 465 17.26 0.24 -38.25
N GLY A 466 17.59 1.40 -37.65
CA GLY A 466 18.34 2.48 -38.28
C GLY A 466 17.42 3.38 -39.09
N ASP A 467 17.46 4.69 -38.85
CA ASP A 467 16.60 5.64 -39.56
C ASP A 467 17.36 6.21 -40.77
N LYS A 468 16.81 6.00 -41.98
CA LYS A 468 17.34 6.59 -43.23
C LYS A 468 16.61 7.87 -43.62
N ARG A 469 15.66 8.36 -42.82
CA ARG A 469 14.93 9.59 -43.11
C ARG A 469 15.88 10.79 -43.01
N PRO A 470 15.86 11.74 -43.96
CA PRO A 470 16.64 12.96 -43.85
C PRO A 470 16.17 13.73 -42.61
N ILE A 471 17.12 14.07 -41.74
CA ILE A 471 16.88 14.97 -40.61
C ILE A 471 16.49 16.33 -41.21
N LYS A 472 15.18 16.64 -41.22
CA LYS A 472 14.74 18.02 -41.45
C LYS A 472 15.37 18.86 -40.35
N GLY A 473 16.13 19.89 -40.73
CA GLY A 473 16.80 20.78 -39.78
C GLY A 473 15.85 21.16 -38.66
N ALA A 474 16.20 20.79 -37.43
CA ALA A 474 15.43 21.17 -36.26
C ALA A 474 15.35 22.70 -36.22
N ALA A 475 14.16 23.23 -35.93
CA ALA A 475 14.08 24.61 -35.47
C ALA A 475 15.01 24.75 -34.26
N PRO A 476 15.69 25.91 -34.08
CA PRO A 476 16.56 26.11 -32.92
C PRO A 476 15.78 25.73 -31.66
N GLU A 477 16.35 24.80 -30.90
CA GLU A 477 15.83 24.36 -29.62
C GLU A 477 15.71 25.62 -28.76
N GLU A 478 14.48 26.02 -28.39
CA GLU A 478 14.33 27.01 -27.33
C GLU A 478 15.10 26.47 -26.13
N PRO A 479 15.94 27.31 -25.47
CA PRO A 479 16.64 26.86 -24.28
C PRO A 479 15.60 26.27 -23.33
N PRO A 480 15.87 25.11 -22.70
CA PRO A 480 14.92 24.55 -21.76
C PRO A 480 14.56 25.66 -20.79
N ALA A 481 13.26 25.93 -20.62
CA ALA A 481 12.77 26.66 -19.46
C ALA A 481 13.01 25.75 -18.25
N GLY A 482 14.28 25.53 -17.94
CA GLY A 482 14.75 24.90 -16.73
C GLY A 482 14.30 25.75 -15.57
N GLU A 483 13.97 25.06 -14.48
CA GLU A 483 14.11 25.52 -13.11
C GLU A 483 14.17 27.05 -12.99
N ARG A 484 13.05 27.68 -12.59
CA ARG A 484 13.12 29.11 -12.25
C ARG A 484 14.28 29.29 -11.25
N PRO A 485 15.24 30.20 -11.49
CA PRO A 485 16.31 30.43 -10.53
C PRO A 485 15.68 30.68 -9.17
N GLN A 486 16.12 29.95 -8.14
CA GLN A 486 15.80 30.29 -6.76
C GLN A 486 16.21 31.75 -6.56
N GLN A 487 15.24 32.65 -6.37
CA GLN A 487 15.56 34.01 -5.98
C GLN A 487 16.13 33.92 -4.56
N GLN A 488 17.44 34.17 -4.45
CA GLN A 488 18.19 34.28 -3.19
C GLN A 488 17.62 35.36 -2.28
#